data_AF-A0A3R8N8B4-F1
#
_entry.id   AF-A0A3R8N8B4-F1
#
_cell.length_a   1.000
_cell.length_b   1.000
_cell.length_c   1.000
_cell.angle_alpha   90.00
_cell.angle_beta   90.00
_cell.angle_gamma   90.00
#
_symmetry.space_group_name_H-M   'P 1'
#
loop_
_entity.id
_entity.type
_entity.pdbx_description
1 polymer ?
#
loop_
_entity_poly.entity_id
_entity_poly.type
_entity_poly.pdbx_seq_one_letter_code
_entity_poly.pdbx_strand_id
1 'polypeptide(L)'
;MVSRHAEAAPVAQVERQIDLAIAEASARFGLSTQLIWAVVMAESDGRPDALSPKGAMGLMQLMPATWSEMRAELGLGDDPFEMRDNVLAGAGYLRALYDRFGSPGYLAAYNAGPGRYKRHLDGAASLPRETLAYVASVRQRLSSQVPVETMARADWRASAVFVGGGGGEAGERSIFVSSGGEGRP
;
A
#
# COMPACT_ATOMS: atom_id res chain seq x y z
N MET A 1 13.35 46.85 4.51
CA MET A 1 14.33 46.01 5.23
C MET A 1 13.80 44.58 5.19
N VAL A 2 14.60 43.63 4.72
CA VAL A 2 14.17 42.43 3.99
C VAL A 2 13.52 41.37 4.89
N SER A 3 12.25 41.04 4.63
CA SER A 3 11.58 39.86 5.20
C SER A 3 12.17 38.59 4.59
N ARG A 4 12.72 37.70 5.41
CA ARG A 4 13.10 36.34 4.98
C ARG A 4 11.98 35.36 5.35
N HIS A 5 11.17 34.99 4.37
CA HIS A 5 10.39 33.76 4.38
C HIS A 5 10.89 32.89 3.23
N ALA A 6 11.88 32.01 3.49
CA ALA A 6 12.38 31.05 2.50
C ALA A 6 13.16 29.93 3.19
N GLU A 7 12.48 28.99 3.82
CA GLU A 7 13.11 27.73 4.31
C GLU A 7 12.20 26.48 4.17
N ALA A 8 10.90 26.65 3.85
CA ALA A 8 9.95 25.53 3.73
C ALA A 8 9.90 24.85 2.35
N ALA A 9 10.44 25.48 1.30
CA ALA A 9 10.37 24.96 -0.07
C ALA A 9 11.14 23.63 -0.30
N PRO A 10 12.30 23.37 0.33
CA PRO A 10 13.04 22.12 0.14
C PRO A 10 12.33 20.89 0.71
N VAL A 11 11.72 21.00 1.91
CA VAL A 11 11.04 19.88 2.57
C VAL A 11 9.80 19.46 1.78
N ALA A 12 8.98 20.42 1.35
CA ALA A 12 7.79 20.13 0.54
C ALA A 12 8.13 19.51 -0.83
N GLN A 13 9.31 19.80 -1.38
CA GLN A 13 9.77 19.18 -2.62
C GLN A 13 10.23 17.73 -2.40
N VAL A 14 10.94 17.45 -1.31
CA VAL A 14 11.35 16.08 -0.93
C VAL A 14 10.13 15.22 -0.66
N GLU A 15 9.19 15.68 0.17
CA GLU A 15 7.95 14.95 0.44
C GLU A 15 7.20 14.59 -0.84
N ARG A 16 7.06 15.54 -1.77
CA ARG A 16 6.44 15.31 -3.07
C ARG A 16 7.16 14.24 -3.90
N GLN A 17 8.49 14.20 -3.85
CA GLN A 17 9.25 13.16 -4.57
C GLN A 17 9.03 11.78 -3.94
N ILE A 18 8.99 11.70 -2.61
CA ILE A 18 8.66 10.47 -1.89
C ILE A 18 7.23 10.02 -2.24
N ASP A 19 6.26 10.93 -2.28
CA ASP A 19 4.86 10.64 -2.64
C ASP A 19 4.76 10.04 -4.06
N LEU A 20 5.46 10.64 -5.02
CA LEU A 20 5.49 10.14 -6.40
C LEU A 20 6.12 8.74 -6.48
N ALA A 21 7.24 8.53 -5.79
CA ALA A 21 7.90 7.23 -5.71
C ALA A 21 6.98 6.17 -5.08
N ILE A 22 6.25 6.54 -4.03
CA ILE A 22 5.31 5.65 -3.34
C ILE A 22 4.10 5.33 -4.19
N ALA A 23 3.56 6.31 -4.93
CA ALA A 23 2.47 6.07 -5.86
C ALA A 23 2.89 5.08 -6.97
N GLU A 24 4.08 5.24 -7.53
CA GLU A 24 4.64 4.33 -8.53
C GLU A 24 4.83 2.91 -7.95
N ALA A 25 5.47 2.81 -6.78
CA ALA A 25 5.69 1.54 -6.10
C ALA A 25 4.38 0.82 -5.74
N SER A 26 3.38 1.56 -5.25
CA SER A 26 2.04 1.06 -4.96
C SER A 26 1.40 0.45 -6.21
N ALA A 27 1.42 1.18 -7.34
CA ALA A 27 0.86 0.70 -8.60
C ALA A 27 1.59 -0.55 -9.13
N ARG A 28 2.92 -0.60 -9.00
CA ARG A 28 3.75 -1.70 -9.51
C ARG A 28 3.62 -2.99 -8.68
N PHE A 29 3.51 -2.88 -7.35
CA PHE A 29 3.61 -4.03 -6.45
C PHE A 29 2.30 -4.37 -5.71
N GLY A 30 1.24 -3.60 -5.92
CA GLY A 30 -0.07 -3.87 -5.31
C GLY A 30 -0.06 -3.74 -3.77
N LEU A 31 0.81 -2.88 -3.24
CA LEU A 31 0.85 -2.49 -1.82
C LEU A 31 0.16 -1.14 -1.67
N SER A 32 -0.55 -0.89 -0.57
CA SER A 32 -1.18 0.42 -0.37
C SER A 32 -0.12 1.50 -0.15
N THR A 33 -0.36 2.71 -0.66
CA THR A 33 0.51 3.88 -0.42
C THR A 33 0.73 4.13 1.07
N GLN A 34 -0.33 3.98 1.88
CA GLN A 34 -0.30 4.09 3.35
C GLN A 34 0.68 3.08 3.99
N LEU A 35 0.74 1.84 3.48
CA LEU A 35 1.70 0.84 3.97
C LEU A 35 3.13 1.24 3.65
N ILE A 36 3.40 1.62 2.40
CA ILE A 36 4.75 1.99 2.00
C ILE A 36 5.21 3.23 2.77
N TRP A 37 4.31 4.21 2.95
CA TRP A 37 4.57 5.41 3.76
C TRP A 37 4.85 5.05 5.22
N ALA A 38 4.05 4.16 5.82
CA ALA A 38 4.26 3.70 7.19
C ALA A 38 5.62 3.02 7.37
N VAL A 39 6.10 2.27 6.37
CA VAL A 39 7.44 1.67 6.39
C VAL A 39 8.53 2.73 6.24
N VAL A 40 8.42 3.67 5.28
CA VAL A 40 9.38 4.78 5.15
C VAL A 40 9.54 5.55 6.47
N MET A 41 8.42 5.87 7.13
CA MET A 41 8.44 6.56 8.42
C MET A 41 8.93 5.71 9.59
N ALA A 42 8.85 4.38 9.50
CA ALA A 42 9.40 3.48 10.52
C ALA A 42 10.90 3.26 10.35
N GLU A 43 11.40 3.31 9.11
CA GLU A 43 12.78 3.01 8.76
C GLU A 43 13.69 4.24 8.82
N SER A 44 13.30 5.36 8.20
CA SER A 44 14.19 6.53 8.03
C SER A 44 13.64 7.83 8.61
N ASP A 45 12.37 7.85 9.03
CA ASP A 45 11.61 9.07 9.33
C ASP A 45 11.53 10.01 8.11
N GLY A 46 11.48 9.44 6.90
CA GLY A 46 11.40 10.19 5.65
C GLY A 46 12.72 10.82 5.20
N ARG A 47 13.87 10.43 5.78
CA ARG A 47 15.19 10.97 5.43
C ARG A 47 15.85 10.16 4.30
N PRO A 48 16.02 10.74 3.09
CA PRO A 48 16.58 10.01 1.95
C PRO A 48 18.03 9.59 2.10
N ASP A 49 18.81 10.31 2.90
CA ASP A 49 20.23 10.11 3.14
C ASP A 49 20.53 9.22 4.37
N ALA A 50 19.50 8.59 4.95
CA ALA A 50 19.64 7.78 6.14
C ALA A 50 20.58 6.58 5.91
N LEU A 51 21.62 6.48 6.74
CA LEU A 51 22.55 5.34 6.80
C LEU A 51 22.64 4.82 8.23
N SER A 52 22.22 3.57 8.46
CA SER A 52 22.33 2.97 9.79
C SER A 52 23.76 2.52 10.11
N PRO A 53 24.13 2.35 11.40
CA PRO A 53 25.42 1.78 11.79
C PRO A 53 25.67 0.37 11.24
N LYS A 54 24.61 -0.36 10.85
CA LYS A 54 24.69 -1.70 10.24
C LYS A 54 24.82 -1.64 8.71
N GLY A 55 24.78 -0.43 8.12
CA GLY A 55 24.88 -0.21 6.68
C GLY A 55 23.55 -0.25 5.94
N ALA A 56 22.42 -0.10 6.61
CA ALA A 56 21.10 0.01 5.96
C ALA A 56 20.93 1.39 5.34
N MET A 57 20.40 1.49 4.11
CA MET A 57 20.51 2.69 3.26
C MET A 57 19.14 3.22 2.81
N GLY A 58 19.01 4.55 2.84
CA GLY A 58 17.92 5.30 2.23
C GLY A 58 16.59 5.22 2.96
N LEU A 59 15.53 5.66 2.27
CA LEU A 59 14.18 5.82 2.81
C LEU A 59 13.60 4.55 3.44
N MET A 60 13.87 3.40 2.84
CA MET A 60 13.39 2.09 3.28
C MET A 60 14.48 1.23 3.94
N GLN A 61 15.64 1.83 4.27
CA GLN A 61 16.73 1.18 5.01
C GLN A 61 17.10 -0.22 4.48
N LEU A 62 17.39 -0.30 3.18
CA LEU A 62 17.78 -1.55 2.55
C LEU A 62 19.22 -1.92 2.93
N MET A 63 19.43 -3.17 3.33
CA MET A 63 20.78 -3.71 3.47
C MET A 63 21.45 -3.83 2.09
N PRO A 64 22.79 -3.73 1.99
CA PRO A 64 23.48 -3.72 0.70
C PRO A 64 23.21 -4.94 -0.18
N ALA A 65 23.09 -6.13 0.42
CA ALA A 65 22.74 -7.35 -0.31
C ALA A 65 21.33 -7.27 -0.92
N THR A 66 20.34 -6.84 -0.13
CA THR A 66 18.96 -6.65 -0.59
C THR A 66 18.87 -5.58 -1.69
N TRP A 67 19.57 -4.46 -1.53
CA TRP A 67 19.65 -3.44 -2.58
C TRP A 67 20.21 -4.02 -3.88
N SER A 68 21.33 -4.75 -3.81
CA SER A 68 21.97 -5.36 -4.97
C SER A 68 21.06 -6.34 -5.71
N GLU A 69 20.31 -7.15 -4.97
CA GLU A 69 19.34 -8.10 -5.54
C GLU A 69 18.20 -7.33 -6.23
N MET A 70 17.53 -6.44 -5.48
CA MET A 70 16.35 -5.73 -5.99
C MET A 70 16.67 -4.80 -7.16
N ARG A 71 17.81 -4.09 -7.14
CA ARG A 71 18.18 -3.20 -8.25
C ARG A 71 18.41 -3.98 -9.55
N ALA A 72 18.99 -5.19 -9.46
CA ALA A 72 19.25 -6.02 -10.61
C ALA A 72 17.94 -6.58 -11.18
N GLU A 73 17.04 -7.06 -10.31
CA GLU A 73 15.73 -7.57 -10.71
C GLU A 73 14.83 -6.51 -11.33
N LEU A 74 14.86 -5.29 -10.78
CA LEU A 74 13.94 -4.22 -11.18
C LEU A 74 14.51 -3.26 -12.23
N GLY A 75 15.80 -3.38 -12.57
CA GLY A 75 16.50 -2.52 -13.52
C GLY A 75 16.71 -1.09 -13.01
N LEU A 76 17.11 -0.95 -11.74
CA LEU A 76 17.27 0.34 -11.08
C LEU A 76 18.70 0.89 -11.22
N GLY A 77 18.89 2.16 -10.88
CA GLY A 77 20.19 2.82 -10.84
C GLY A 77 21.14 2.27 -9.76
N ASP A 78 22.35 2.81 -9.74
CA ASP A 78 23.43 2.34 -8.84
C ASP A 78 23.39 2.97 -7.45
N ASP A 79 22.72 4.11 -7.29
CA ASP A 79 22.67 4.89 -6.05
C ASP A 79 21.51 4.43 -5.14
N PRO A 80 21.79 3.80 -3.97
CA PRO A 80 20.76 3.38 -3.03
C PRO A 80 20.08 4.54 -2.29
N PHE A 81 20.58 5.78 -2.41
CA PHE A 81 19.99 6.97 -1.80
C PHE A 81 19.10 7.75 -2.78
N GLU A 82 19.02 7.34 -4.05
CA GLU A 82 18.03 7.86 -4.98
C GLU A 82 16.63 7.46 -4.48
N MET A 83 15.78 8.45 -4.20
CA MET A 83 14.53 8.28 -3.48
C MET A 83 13.58 7.31 -4.18
N ARG A 84 13.42 7.46 -5.50
CA ARG A 84 12.50 6.65 -6.28
C ARG A 84 12.96 5.19 -6.31
N ASP A 85 14.22 4.95 -6.61
CA ASP A 85 14.78 3.62 -6.74
C ASP A 85 14.84 2.91 -5.39
N ASN A 86 15.20 3.60 -4.29
CA ASN A 86 15.17 3.02 -2.95
C ASN A 86 13.75 2.58 -2.54
N VAL A 87 12.75 3.41 -2.82
CA VAL A 87 11.34 3.09 -2.56
C VAL A 87 10.85 1.93 -3.42
N LEU A 88 11.20 1.90 -4.71
CA LEU A 88 10.84 0.79 -5.60
C LEU A 88 11.49 -0.53 -5.17
N ALA A 89 12.78 -0.51 -4.84
CA ALA A 89 13.48 -1.68 -4.34
C ALA A 89 12.87 -2.19 -3.02
N GLY A 90 12.59 -1.29 -2.08
CA GLY A 90 12.03 -1.68 -0.79
C GLY A 90 10.59 -2.16 -0.87
N ALA A 91 9.76 -1.55 -1.71
CA ALA A 91 8.39 -2.02 -1.96
C ALA A 91 8.36 -3.37 -2.69
N GLY A 92 9.24 -3.58 -3.67
CA GLY A 92 9.41 -4.88 -4.33
C GLY A 92 9.82 -5.97 -3.34
N TYR A 93 10.77 -5.67 -2.45
CA TYR A 93 11.19 -6.59 -1.41
C TYR A 93 10.08 -6.88 -0.39
N LEU A 94 9.31 -5.86 0.04
CA LEU A 94 8.13 -6.05 0.88
C LEU A 94 7.11 -6.99 0.22
N ARG A 95 6.84 -6.82 -1.08
CA ARG A 95 5.93 -7.69 -1.83
C ARG A 95 6.43 -9.14 -1.84
N ALA A 96 7.71 -9.37 -2.14
CA ALA A 96 8.30 -10.69 -2.12
C ALA A 96 8.18 -11.37 -0.73
N LEU A 97 8.36 -10.61 0.34
CA LEU A 97 8.15 -11.11 1.71
C LEU A 97 6.68 -11.37 2.03
N TYR A 98 5.77 -10.53 1.52
CA TYR A 98 4.33 -10.74 1.64
C TYR A 98 3.91 -12.04 0.97
N ASP A 99 4.37 -12.29 -0.26
CA ASP A 99 4.13 -13.54 -0.98
C ASP A 99 4.63 -14.76 -0.20
N ARG A 100 5.79 -14.62 0.45
CA ARG A 100 6.44 -15.72 1.17
C ARG A 100 5.85 -16.02 2.54
N PHE A 101 5.50 -15.00 3.30
CA PHE A 101 5.18 -15.13 4.73
C PHE A 101 3.77 -14.66 5.11
N GLY A 102 3.05 -14.01 4.19
CA GLY A 102 1.72 -13.44 4.44
C GLY A 102 1.72 -12.34 5.51
N SER A 103 0.51 -11.91 5.89
CA SER A 103 0.30 -10.91 6.94
C SER A 103 0.07 -11.57 8.31
N PRO A 104 0.66 -11.05 9.41
CA PRO A 104 1.58 -9.91 9.47
C PRO A 104 3.06 -10.27 9.27
N GLY A 105 3.37 -11.53 8.92
CA GLY A 105 4.72 -12.08 8.93
C GLY A 105 5.75 -11.35 8.06
N TYR A 106 5.32 -10.76 6.95
CA TYR A 106 6.21 -10.01 6.06
C TYR A 106 6.91 -8.83 6.75
N LEU A 107 6.23 -8.11 7.65
CA LEU A 107 6.84 -6.98 8.39
C LEU A 107 7.91 -7.46 9.36
N ALA A 108 7.65 -8.57 10.04
CA ALA A 108 8.64 -9.18 10.92
C ALA A 108 9.84 -9.70 10.12
N ALA A 109 9.60 -10.32 8.96
CA ALA A 109 10.66 -10.80 8.07
C ALA A 109 11.48 -9.65 7.47
N TYR A 110 10.87 -8.50 7.18
CA TYR A 110 11.55 -7.32 6.64
C TYR A 110 12.60 -6.81 7.63
N ASN A 111 12.20 -6.57 8.87
CA ASN A 111 13.08 -6.04 9.92
C ASN A 111 14.07 -7.08 10.48
N ALA A 112 13.62 -8.31 10.72
CA ALA A 112 14.45 -9.35 11.35
C ALA A 112 15.34 -10.11 10.36
N GLY A 113 15.04 -10.00 9.07
CA GLY A 113 15.54 -10.85 8.00
C GLY A 113 14.72 -12.14 7.82
N PRO A 114 14.49 -12.60 6.57
CA PRO A 114 13.61 -13.73 6.27
C PRO A 114 14.11 -15.05 6.85
N GLY A 115 15.43 -15.26 6.94
CA GLY A 115 16.00 -16.46 7.55
C GLY A 115 15.74 -16.54 9.06
N ARG A 116 15.83 -15.41 9.78
CA ARG A 116 15.51 -15.34 11.21
C ARG A 116 14.02 -15.54 11.45
N TYR A 117 13.17 -14.92 10.63
CA TYR A 117 11.72 -15.10 10.74
C TYR A 117 11.30 -16.55 10.45
N LYS A 118 11.90 -17.20 9.44
CA LYS A 118 11.66 -18.63 9.19
C LYS A 118 12.03 -19.48 10.40
N ARG A 119 13.22 -19.29 10.97
CA ARG A 119 13.63 -20.02 12.18
C ARG A 119 12.69 -19.80 13.36
N HIS A 120 12.07 -18.62 13.45
CA HIS A 120 11.05 -18.34 14.44
C HIS A 120 9.78 -19.17 14.22
N LEU A 121 9.29 -19.23 12.97
CA LEU A 121 8.15 -20.10 12.62
C LEU A 121 8.44 -21.58 12.89
N ASP A 122 9.68 -22.01 12.69
CA ASP A 122 10.13 -23.39 12.99
C ASP A 122 10.32 -23.64 14.51
N GLY A 123 10.06 -22.66 15.39
CA GLY A 123 10.24 -22.78 16.83
C GLY A 123 11.71 -22.75 17.30
N ALA A 124 12.66 -22.52 16.38
CA ALA A 124 14.09 -22.58 16.64
C ALA A 124 14.70 -21.25 17.11
N ALA A 125 13.94 -20.15 17.12
CA ALA A 125 14.39 -18.83 17.60
C ALA A 125 13.21 -17.95 18.06
N SER A 126 13.45 -17.07 19.03
CA SER A 126 12.52 -15.99 19.34
C SER A 126 12.80 -14.77 18.45
N LEU A 127 11.76 -13.98 18.16
CA LEU A 127 11.95 -12.68 17.51
C LEU A 127 12.57 -11.67 18.48
N PRO A 128 13.49 -10.82 18.00
CA PRO A 128 14.00 -9.71 18.80
C PRO A 128 12.87 -8.77 19.24
N ARG A 129 13.03 -8.17 20.42
CA ARG A 129 12.07 -7.17 20.93
C ARG A 129 11.93 -5.97 19.99
N GLU A 130 13.03 -5.59 19.33
CA GLU A 130 13.07 -4.57 18.28
C GLU A 130 12.13 -4.90 17.11
N THR A 131 12.11 -6.15 16.64
CA THR A 131 11.21 -6.58 15.57
C THR A 131 9.74 -6.51 15.98
N LEU A 132 9.41 -6.92 17.21
CA LEU A 132 8.04 -6.80 17.72
C LEU A 132 7.61 -5.33 17.81
N ALA A 133 8.51 -4.46 18.27
CA ALA A 133 8.27 -3.01 18.33
C ALA A 133 8.10 -2.41 16.93
N TYR A 134 8.90 -2.84 15.95
CA TYR A 134 8.79 -2.42 14.55
C TYR A 134 7.42 -2.78 13.96
N VAL A 135 6.99 -4.04 14.10
CA VAL A 135 5.67 -4.48 13.62
C VAL A 135 4.55 -3.68 14.28
N ALA A 136 4.64 -3.42 15.59
CA ALA A 136 3.67 -2.60 16.29
C ALA A 136 3.64 -1.14 15.78
N SER A 137 4.81 -0.54 15.54
CA SER A 137 4.95 0.82 15.02
C SER A 137 4.28 0.97 13.65
N VAL A 138 4.59 0.09 12.70
CA VAL A 138 3.99 0.12 11.35
C VAL A 138 2.46 -0.04 11.42
N ARG A 139 1.97 -0.97 12.25
CA ARG A 139 0.52 -1.16 12.44
C ARG A 139 -0.17 0.06 13.06
N GLN A 140 0.48 0.72 14.02
CA GLN A 140 -0.05 1.94 14.61
C GLN A 140 -0.19 3.04 13.54
N ARG A 141 0.85 3.25 12.73
CA ARG A 141 0.84 4.23 11.63
C ARG A 141 -0.28 3.97 10.62
N LEU A 142 -0.49 2.72 10.25
CA LEU A 142 -1.61 2.30 9.40
C LEU A 142 -2.98 2.61 10.02
N SER A 143 -3.14 2.41 11.33
CA SER A 143 -4.40 2.70 12.03
C SER A 143 -4.69 4.20 12.20
N SER A 144 -3.65 5.03 12.26
CA SER A 144 -3.78 6.48 12.44
C SER A 144 -4.05 7.25 11.14
N GLN A 145 -3.87 6.62 9.98
CA GLN A 145 -4.08 7.22 8.66
C GLN A 145 -5.43 6.85 8.02
N VAL A 146 -6.45 6.52 8.82
CA VAL A 146 -7.80 6.24 8.32
C VAL A 146 -8.69 7.48 8.45
N PRO A 147 -8.86 8.32 7.42
CA PRO A 147 -10.14 8.98 7.22
C PRO A 147 -11.20 7.90 7.02
N VAL A 148 -12.35 8.04 7.68
CA VAL A 148 -13.54 7.22 7.44
C VAL A 148 -14.04 7.53 6.03
N GLU A 149 -13.45 6.90 5.03
CA GLU A 149 -14.05 6.72 3.72
C GLU A 149 -13.97 5.24 3.38
N THR A 150 -15.05 4.60 3.80
CA THR A 150 -15.44 3.20 3.62
C THR A 150 -14.77 2.54 2.43
N MET A 151 -14.07 1.45 2.74
CA MET A 151 -13.88 0.30 1.87
C MET A 151 -15.24 -0.10 1.28
N ALA A 152 -15.60 0.52 0.17
CA ALA A 152 -16.66 0.05 -0.68
C ALA A 152 -16.21 -1.33 -1.15
N ARG A 153 -16.81 -2.36 -0.55
CA ARG A 153 -16.97 -3.65 -1.20
C ARG A 153 -17.68 -3.38 -2.52
N ALA A 154 -16.90 -3.12 -3.56
CA ALA A 154 -17.39 -3.15 -4.92
C ALA A 154 -17.64 -4.63 -5.25
N ASP A 155 -18.84 -5.08 -4.93
CA ASP A 155 -19.43 -6.32 -5.41
C ASP A 155 -19.49 -6.27 -6.95
N TRP A 156 -18.44 -6.78 -7.59
CA TRP A 156 -18.32 -6.90 -9.05
C TRP A 156 -19.34 -7.89 -9.66
N ARG A 157 -20.14 -8.57 -8.84
CA ARG A 157 -21.22 -9.46 -9.27
C ARG A 157 -22.57 -8.78 -9.48
N ALA A 158 -22.70 -7.48 -9.23
CA ALA A 158 -23.93 -6.74 -9.52
C ALA A 158 -23.95 -6.10 -10.93
N SER A 159 -23.18 -6.64 -11.89
CA SER A 159 -23.25 -6.22 -13.30
C SER A 159 -23.66 -7.37 -14.20
N ALA A 160 -24.96 -7.63 -14.23
CA ALA A 160 -25.79 -7.94 -15.39
C ALA A 160 -27.22 -7.71 -14.89
N VAL A 161 -28.02 -6.82 -15.48
CA VAL A 161 -28.77 -7.09 -16.69
C VAL A 161 -29.23 -5.77 -17.34
N PHE A 162 -29.18 -5.81 -18.67
CA PHE A 162 -29.58 -4.85 -19.70
C PHE A 162 -30.87 -4.02 -19.48
N VAL A 163 -30.83 -2.81 -20.09
CA VAL A 163 -31.88 -2.15 -20.90
C VAL A 163 -33.14 -1.59 -20.25
N GLY A 164 -33.45 -0.34 -20.62
CA GLY A 164 -34.82 0.15 -20.79
C GLY A 164 -34.99 1.59 -20.32
N GLY A 165 -35.29 2.50 -21.24
CA GLY A 165 -35.41 3.94 -20.98
C GLY A 165 -36.77 4.41 -20.45
N GLY A 166 -36.87 5.72 -20.23
CA GLY A 166 -38.10 6.48 -19.96
C GLY A 166 -38.58 6.35 -18.51
N GLY A 167 -38.80 7.38 -17.70
CA GLY A 167 -39.30 8.72 -18.01
C GLY A 167 -40.83 8.73 -17.97
N GLY A 168 -41.43 9.25 -16.88
CA GLY A 168 -42.82 9.76 -16.89
C GLY A 168 -43.82 9.11 -15.92
N GLU A 169 -44.06 9.82 -14.82
CA GLU A 169 -45.34 10.22 -14.18
C GLU A 169 -46.60 9.32 -14.11
N ALA A 170 -47.15 9.33 -12.89
CA ALA A 170 -48.55 9.45 -12.46
C ALA A 170 -49.71 9.37 -13.47
N GLY A 171 -50.78 8.68 -13.07
CA GLY A 171 -52.11 8.91 -13.66
C GLY A 171 -53.12 7.81 -13.38
N GLU A 172 -53.98 8.05 -12.41
CA GLU A 172 -55.25 7.35 -12.20
C GLU A 172 -56.14 7.45 -13.46
N ARG A 173 -56.89 6.38 -13.81
CA ARG A 173 -58.36 6.36 -14.00
C ARG A 173 -58.86 5.15 -14.79
N SER A 174 -60.02 4.70 -14.32
CA SER A 174 -61.00 3.71 -14.77
C SER A 174 -61.27 3.57 -16.29
N ILE A 175 -61.81 2.39 -16.69
CA ILE A 175 -63.12 2.17 -17.37
C ILE A 175 -63.10 0.88 -18.26
N PHE A 176 -63.88 -0.13 -17.82
CA PHE A 176 -64.89 -0.93 -18.57
C PHE A 176 -64.56 -1.87 -19.77
N VAL A 177 -64.79 -3.19 -19.54
CA VAL A 177 -65.62 -4.20 -20.28
C VAL A 177 -65.47 -4.37 -21.81
N SER A 178 -65.17 -5.58 -22.30
CA SER A 178 -66.16 -6.63 -22.69
C SER A 178 -65.58 -7.78 -23.53
N SER A 179 -66.30 -8.92 -23.49
CA SER A 179 -66.29 -10.10 -24.40
C SER A 179 -65.11 -11.07 -24.22
N GLY A 180 -65.28 -12.34 -23.82
CA GLY A 180 -66.22 -13.39 -24.26
C GLY A 180 -65.33 -14.53 -24.81
N GLY A 181 -65.49 -15.83 -24.61
CA GLY A 181 -66.40 -16.75 -23.95
C GLY A 181 -65.88 -18.17 -24.29
N GLU A 182 -66.29 -19.18 -23.52
CA GLU A 182 -66.22 -20.64 -23.81
C GLU A 182 -64.82 -21.31 -23.92
N GLY A 183 -64.60 -22.56 -23.53
CA GLY A 183 -65.46 -23.63 -23.05
C GLY A 183 -64.59 -24.82 -22.63
N ARG A 184 -65.07 -25.56 -21.62
CA ARG A 184 -64.55 -26.85 -21.15
C ARG A 184 -64.83 -27.98 -22.16
N PRO A 185 -64.19 -29.15 -22.04
CA PRO A 185 -64.69 -30.18 -21.13
C PRO A 185 -63.82 -30.44 -19.89
#